data_AF-A0A941NM99-F1
#
_entry.id   AF-A0A941NM99-F1
#
_cell.length_a   1.000
_cell.length_b   1.000
_cell.length_c   1.000
_cell.angle_alpha   90.00
_cell.angle_beta   90.00
_cell.angle_gamma   90.00
#
_symmetry.space_group_name_H-M   'P 1'
#
loop_
_entity.id
_entity.type
_entity.pdbx_description
1 polymer ?
#
loop_
_entity_poly.entity_id
_entity_poly.type
_entity_poly.pdbx_seq_one_letter_code
_entity_poly.pdbx_strand_id
1 'polypeptide(L)'
;MRIEDYAVIGDCHTAALVGRNGSIDWLCMPRFDSAACFAALLGEPRHGRWLIAPDRKIKPYKNRAAPHIKRRYRGDSLILETEFRTATGIAKVIDFMPVSGADRSIVRIVEGLSGHVKMETELVIRFDYGVTIPWVNRIDSKTISAVAGPNMLCVRTPVDIRGENMHSAARFTVRKGERIPFVLSYRESHYQLPDVIDADIALEQAEKYWADWIGTCRLKGKWRSEIVRSLLTLKSLSYQPTGGIVAAVTTSLPEQIGGSRNWDYRYCWLRDATFTLLAFL
;
A
#
# COMPACT_ATOMS: atom_id res chain seq x y z
N MET A 1 10.42 3.11 12.73
CA MET A 1 10.76 2.27 11.56
C MET A 1 11.71 3.09 10.71
N ARG A 2 12.70 2.49 10.05
CA ARG A 2 13.63 3.26 9.23
C ARG A 2 13.12 3.40 7.80
N ILE A 3 13.70 4.29 7.00
CA ILE A 3 13.21 4.55 5.65
C ILE A 3 13.42 3.33 4.73
N GLU A 4 14.52 2.61 4.91
CA GLU A 4 14.86 1.38 4.18
C GLU A 4 13.92 0.19 4.50
N ASP A 5 13.07 0.33 5.52
CA ASP A 5 12.06 -0.66 5.86
C ASP A 5 10.78 -0.49 5.02
N TYR A 6 10.64 0.55 4.21
CA TYR A 6 9.50 0.72 3.32
C TYR A 6 9.73 0.03 1.97
N ALA A 7 8.65 -0.47 1.38
CA ALA A 7 8.58 -0.95 0.02
C ALA A 7 7.47 -0.19 -0.71
N VAL A 8 7.66 0.07 -1.99
CA VAL A 8 6.66 0.78 -2.82
C VAL A 8 5.74 -0.20 -3.51
N ILE A 9 4.45 0.12 -3.58
CA ILE A 9 3.47 -0.46 -4.50
C ILE A 9 2.82 0.71 -5.25
N GLY A 10 2.37 0.50 -6.49
CA GLY A 10 1.80 1.58 -7.31
C GLY A 10 1.03 1.06 -8.51
N ASP A 11 0.17 1.92 -9.07
CA ASP A 11 -0.72 1.64 -10.20
C ASP A 11 -0.51 2.61 -11.38
N CYS A 12 0.62 3.32 -11.38
CA CYS A 12 0.91 4.39 -12.34
C CYS A 12 -0.07 5.58 -12.29
N HIS A 13 -0.93 5.68 -11.27
CA HIS A 13 -1.69 6.90 -10.96
C HIS A 13 -1.24 7.49 -9.63
N THR A 14 -0.93 6.61 -8.68
CA THR A 14 -0.31 6.94 -7.41
C THR A 14 0.51 5.75 -6.89
N ALA A 15 1.05 5.88 -5.69
CA ALA A 15 1.79 4.84 -5.01
C ALA A 15 1.63 4.92 -3.49
N ALA A 16 1.88 3.78 -2.83
CA ALA A 16 1.83 3.64 -1.38
C ALA A 16 3.18 3.10 -0.85
N LEU A 17 3.54 3.50 0.37
CA LEU A 17 4.72 2.96 1.06
C LEU A 17 4.32 2.01 2.19
N VAL A 18 4.71 0.75 2.03
CA VAL A 18 4.39 -0.36 2.93
C VAL A 18 5.61 -0.69 3.81
N GLY A 19 5.47 -0.50 5.10
CA GLY A 19 6.47 -0.85 6.10
C GLY A 19 6.61 -2.36 6.31
N ARG A 20 7.79 -2.81 6.75
CA ARG A 20 8.02 -4.22 7.15
C ARG A 20 7.05 -4.68 8.23
N ASN A 21 6.53 -3.77 9.05
CA ASN A 21 5.55 -4.04 10.09
C ASN A 21 4.11 -4.27 9.56
N GLY A 22 3.88 -4.21 8.25
CA GLY A 22 2.54 -4.35 7.64
C GLY A 22 1.71 -3.06 7.64
N SER A 23 2.32 -1.92 7.95
CA SER A 23 1.65 -0.61 7.90
C SER A 23 1.86 0.08 6.55
N ILE A 24 0.80 0.63 5.98
CA ILE A 24 0.90 1.62 4.90
C ILE A 24 0.92 2.99 5.57
N ASP A 25 2.07 3.65 5.58
CA ASP A 25 2.28 4.92 6.31
C ASP A 25 2.28 6.14 5.40
N TRP A 26 2.26 5.92 4.08
CA TRP A 26 2.16 6.98 3.08
C TRP A 26 1.25 6.56 1.94
N LEU A 27 0.28 7.42 1.63
CA LEU A 27 -0.62 7.27 0.49
C LEU A 27 -1.23 8.62 0.11
N CYS A 28 -1.11 8.97 -1.17
CA CYS A 28 -1.83 10.07 -1.80
C CYS A 28 -2.88 9.47 -2.75
N MET A 29 -4.12 9.95 -2.71
CA MET A 29 -5.19 9.45 -3.57
C MET A 29 -6.03 10.64 -4.09
N PRO A 30 -6.44 10.63 -5.38
CA PRO A 30 -6.25 9.57 -6.37
C PRO A 30 -4.91 9.64 -7.13
N ARG A 31 -4.12 10.71 -6.96
CA ARG A 31 -2.92 10.99 -7.75
C ARG A 31 -1.69 11.21 -6.86
N PHE A 32 -0.50 11.16 -7.47
CA PHE A 32 0.75 11.50 -6.78
C PHE A 32 0.73 12.88 -6.10
N ASP A 33 0.18 13.90 -6.77
CA ASP A 33 0.13 15.29 -6.30
C ASP A 33 -1.04 15.58 -5.35
N SER A 34 -1.93 14.61 -5.12
CA SER A 34 -3.03 14.76 -4.16
C SER A 34 -2.51 14.89 -2.73
N ALA A 35 -3.29 15.53 -1.86
CA ALA A 35 -2.97 15.53 -0.43
C ALA A 35 -2.97 14.10 0.13
N ALA A 36 -2.05 13.82 1.06
CA ALA A 36 -1.92 12.49 1.63
C ALA A 36 -3.14 12.16 2.52
N CYS A 37 -3.71 10.97 2.33
CA CYS A 37 -4.74 10.41 3.22
C CYS A 37 -4.15 9.50 4.31
N PHE A 38 -2.89 9.06 4.11
CA PHE A 38 -2.01 8.49 5.12
C PHE A 38 -0.69 9.28 5.15
N ALA A 39 -0.35 9.87 6.29
CA ALA A 39 0.83 10.72 6.46
C ALA A 39 1.71 10.31 7.66
N ALA A 40 1.54 9.11 8.20
CA ALA A 40 2.34 8.61 9.32
C ALA A 40 3.85 8.53 9.02
N LEU A 41 4.27 8.48 7.75
CA LEU A 41 5.68 8.55 7.36
C LEU A 41 6.37 9.85 7.82
N LEU A 42 5.68 10.99 7.69
CA LEU A 42 6.19 12.30 8.08
C LEU A 42 5.75 12.74 9.48
N GLY A 43 4.94 11.92 10.14
CA GLY A 43 4.28 12.26 11.38
C GLY A 43 4.22 11.08 12.34
N GLU A 44 3.05 10.90 12.93
CA GLU A 44 2.77 9.84 13.89
C GLU A 44 1.66 8.94 13.33
N PRO A 45 1.47 7.74 13.89
CA PRO A 45 0.35 6.87 13.54
C PRO A 45 -1.02 7.56 13.44
N ARG A 46 -1.27 8.58 14.27
CA ARG A 46 -2.52 9.36 14.29
C ARG A 46 -2.72 10.25 13.06
N HIS A 47 -1.68 10.56 12.31
CA HIS A 47 -1.72 11.38 11.06
C HIS A 47 -2.08 10.54 9.83
N GLY A 48 -2.50 9.29 10.03
CA GLY A 48 -3.08 8.45 9.00
C GLY A 48 -2.15 7.34 8.56
N ARG A 49 -2.66 6.11 8.62
CA ARG A 49 -1.98 4.87 8.24
C ARG A 49 -2.99 3.75 8.05
N TRP A 50 -2.52 2.64 7.49
CA TRP A 50 -3.27 1.39 7.50
C TRP A 50 -2.39 0.20 7.90
N LEU A 51 -2.55 -0.27 9.14
CA LEU A 51 -1.85 -1.43 9.67
C LEU A 51 -2.64 -2.71 9.41
N ILE A 52 -1.98 -3.75 8.90
CA ILE A 52 -2.44 -5.14 8.97
C ILE A 52 -1.25 -6.00 9.37
N ALA A 53 -1.30 -6.60 10.57
CA ALA A 53 -0.18 -7.32 11.16
C ALA A 53 -0.65 -8.36 12.21
N PRO A 54 0.22 -9.26 12.69
CA PRO A 54 -0.09 -10.06 13.87
C PRO A 54 -0.44 -9.19 15.08
N ASP A 55 -1.45 -9.59 15.84
CA ASP A 55 -1.97 -8.83 16.99
C ASP A 55 -0.87 -8.56 18.04
N ARG A 56 -0.53 -7.28 18.21
CA ARG A 56 0.56 -6.83 19.08
C ARG A 56 0.25 -6.99 20.58
N LYS A 57 -1.02 -7.20 20.96
CA LYS A 57 -1.40 -7.43 22.36
C LYS A 57 -1.11 -8.86 22.83
N ILE A 58 -0.81 -9.77 21.91
CA ILE A 58 -0.44 -11.14 22.26
C ILE A 58 1.00 -11.12 22.78
N LYS A 59 1.14 -11.29 24.10
CA LYS A 59 2.46 -11.44 24.73
C LYS A 59 3.24 -12.55 24.03
N PRO A 60 4.52 -12.33 23.69
CA PRO A 60 5.34 -13.39 23.14
C PRO A 60 5.37 -14.56 24.11
N TYR A 61 5.03 -15.76 23.64
CA TYR A 61 5.09 -16.96 24.46
C TYR A 61 6.57 -17.24 24.82
N LYS A 62 6.89 -17.29 26.12
CA LYS A 62 8.21 -17.65 26.68
C LYS A 62 9.40 -16.88 26.05
N ASN A 63 9.54 -15.58 26.34
CA ASN A 63 10.71 -14.77 25.94
C ASN A 63 11.06 -14.80 24.42
N ARG A 64 10.09 -15.13 23.55
CA ARG A 64 10.34 -15.12 22.10
C ARG A 64 10.34 -13.69 21.56
N ALA A 65 11.24 -13.43 20.61
CA ALA A 65 11.35 -12.16 19.90
C ALA A 65 10.06 -11.83 19.12
N ALA A 66 9.95 -10.58 18.66
CA ALA A 66 8.94 -10.13 17.72
C ALA A 66 8.79 -11.11 16.53
N PRO A 67 7.64 -11.12 15.83
CA PRO A 67 7.44 -12.00 14.67
C PRO A 67 8.63 -11.93 13.71
N HIS A 68 9.09 -13.08 13.22
CA HIS A 68 10.13 -13.06 12.20
C HIS A 68 9.50 -12.68 10.86
N ILE A 69 9.97 -11.59 10.25
CA ILE A 69 9.40 -11.00 9.05
C ILE A 69 10.26 -11.36 7.84
N LYS A 70 9.66 -11.94 6.81
CA LYS A 70 10.28 -12.07 5.48
C LYS A 70 9.46 -11.27 4.47
N ARG A 71 10.14 -10.55 3.58
CA ARG A 71 9.48 -9.74 2.56
C ARG A 71 10.11 -9.96 1.20
N ARG A 72 9.29 -10.03 0.17
CA ARG A 72 9.72 -10.07 -1.24
C ARG A 72 8.64 -9.45 -2.11
N TYR A 73 9.03 -9.00 -3.29
CA TYR A 73 8.07 -8.82 -4.37
C TYR A 73 7.76 -10.17 -5.02
N ARG A 74 6.52 -10.38 -5.44
CA ARG A 74 6.11 -11.60 -6.15
C ARG A 74 6.59 -11.51 -7.60
N GLY A 75 7.67 -12.23 -7.92
CA GLY A 75 8.26 -12.22 -9.25
C GLY A 75 8.66 -10.81 -9.72
N ASP A 76 8.61 -10.61 -11.03
CA ASP A 76 8.92 -9.34 -11.69
C ASP A 76 7.68 -8.42 -11.68
N SER A 77 7.15 -8.12 -10.50
CA SER A 77 5.97 -7.25 -10.30
C SER A 77 6.13 -6.27 -9.13
N LEU A 78 5.14 -5.40 -8.95
CA LEU A 78 4.97 -4.54 -7.75
C LEU A 78 3.93 -5.08 -6.77
N ILE A 79 3.73 -6.40 -6.76
CA ILE A 79 2.96 -7.09 -5.73
C ILE A 79 3.91 -7.46 -4.60
N LEU A 80 3.64 -6.98 -3.40
CA LEU A 80 4.49 -7.17 -2.22
C LEU A 80 3.94 -8.30 -1.34
N GLU A 81 4.79 -9.26 -0.98
CA GLU A 81 4.46 -10.31 -0.03
C GLU A 81 5.25 -10.13 1.27
N THR A 82 4.54 -9.95 2.37
CA THR A 82 5.11 -9.87 3.73
C THR A 82 4.66 -11.06 4.57
N GLU A 83 5.57 -11.99 4.85
CA GLU A 83 5.34 -13.15 5.71
C GLU A 83 5.66 -12.81 7.17
N PHE A 84 4.68 -13.02 8.05
CA PHE A 84 4.82 -12.94 9.49
C PHE A 84 4.85 -14.35 10.09
N ARG A 85 5.99 -14.72 10.68
CA ARG A 85 6.13 -15.99 11.41
C ARG A 85 5.95 -15.76 12.89
N THR A 86 4.93 -16.39 13.46
CA THR A 86 4.58 -16.30 14.88
C THR A 86 4.79 -17.64 15.57
N ALA A 87 4.55 -17.72 16.88
CA ALA A 87 4.64 -18.97 17.62
C ALA A 87 3.56 -19.99 17.23
N THR A 88 2.41 -19.55 16.70
CA THR A 88 1.25 -20.40 16.42
C THR A 88 1.00 -20.66 14.94
N GLY A 89 1.73 -19.97 14.05
CA GLY A 89 1.54 -20.10 12.61
C GLY A 89 2.24 -19.04 11.80
N ILE A 90 1.99 -19.08 10.49
CA ILE A 90 2.54 -18.15 9.51
C ILE A 90 1.39 -17.55 8.73
N ALA A 91 1.33 -16.22 8.66
CA ALA A 91 0.43 -15.47 7.81
C ALA A 91 1.26 -14.65 6.80
N LYS A 92 0.71 -14.44 5.61
CA LYS A 92 1.29 -13.61 4.57
C LYS A 92 0.30 -12.51 4.21
N VAL A 93 0.77 -11.27 4.15
CA VAL A 93 0.01 -10.16 3.60
C VAL A 93 0.51 -9.90 2.19
N ILE A 94 -0.41 -9.92 1.22
CA ILE A 94 -0.14 -9.60 -0.18
C ILE A 94 -0.71 -8.21 -0.44
N ASP A 95 0.16 -7.22 -0.63
CA ASP A 95 -0.20 -5.82 -0.87
C ASP A 95 0.05 -5.47 -2.34
N PHE A 96 -0.94 -4.91 -3.02
CA PHE A 96 -0.81 -4.42 -4.39
C PHE A 96 -1.87 -3.36 -4.72
N MET A 97 -1.68 -2.67 -5.84
CA MET A 97 -2.64 -1.73 -6.39
C MET A 97 -3.14 -2.25 -7.74
N PRO A 98 -4.47 -2.44 -7.93
CA PRO A 98 -5.02 -2.78 -9.23
C PRO A 98 -4.69 -1.69 -10.26
N VAL A 99 -4.08 -2.12 -11.36
CA VAL A 99 -3.64 -1.25 -12.48
C VAL A 99 -4.75 -0.95 -13.48
N SER A 100 -5.82 -1.74 -13.45
CA SER A 100 -7.02 -1.61 -14.27
C SER A 100 -8.24 -1.39 -13.38
N GLY A 101 -9.20 -0.63 -13.89
CA GLY A 101 -10.45 -0.32 -13.17
C GLY A 101 -10.70 1.19 -13.09
N ALA A 102 -11.95 1.57 -12.91
CA ALA A 102 -12.37 2.97 -12.88
C ALA A 102 -11.81 3.71 -11.64
N ASP A 103 -11.75 3.03 -10.50
CA ASP A 103 -11.37 3.61 -9.22
C ASP A 103 -9.93 3.26 -8.81
N ARG A 104 -9.26 4.21 -8.15
CA ARG A 104 -7.92 3.98 -7.57
C ARG A 104 -8.07 3.18 -6.29
N SER A 105 -7.35 2.07 -6.18
CA SER A 105 -7.55 1.13 -5.08
C SER A 105 -6.26 0.51 -4.56
N ILE A 106 -6.30 0.08 -3.30
CA ILE A 106 -5.30 -0.79 -2.68
C ILE A 106 -6.01 -2.07 -2.28
N VAL A 107 -5.43 -3.21 -2.66
CA VAL A 107 -5.89 -4.53 -2.25
C VAL A 107 -4.84 -5.16 -1.34
N ARG A 108 -5.30 -5.67 -0.20
CA ARG A 108 -4.49 -6.36 0.79
C ARG A 108 -5.13 -7.70 1.10
N ILE A 109 -4.44 -8.80 0.80
CA ILE A 109 -4.96 -10.16 1.06
C ILE A 109 -4.15 -10.79 2.18
N VAL A 110 -4.81 -11.18 3.27
CA VAL A 110 -4.20 -11.94 4.36
C VAL A 110 -4.40 -13.42 4.11
N GLU A 111 -3.32 -14.15 3.88
CA GLU A 111 -3.30 -15.58 3.59
C GLU A 111 -2.65 -16.36 4.75
N GLY A 112 -3.34 -17.37 5.28
CA GLY A 112 -2.77 -18.28 6.28
C GLY A 112 -1.96 -19.39 5.61
N LEU A 113 -0.66 -19.45 5.89
CA LEU A 113 0.25 -20.45 5.29
C LEU A 113 0.42 -21.69 6.17
N SER A 114 0.39 -21.54 7.50
CA SER A 114 0.46 -22.66 8.44
C SER A 114 -0.11 -22.29 9.80
N GLY A 115 -0.61 -23.29 10.54
CA GLY A 115 -1.19 -23.10 11.86
C GLY A 115 -2.33 -22.08 11.85
N HIS A 116 -2.34 -21.20 12.85
CA HIS A 116 -3.25 -20.06 12.91
C HIS A 116 -2.52 -18.83 13.42
N VAL A 117 -2.90 -17.66 12.91
CA VAL A 117 -2.33 -16.38 13.33
C VAL A 117 -3.46 -15.44 13.69
N LYS A 118 -3.40 -14.88 14.89
CA LYS A 118 -4.27 -13.78 15.31
C LYS A 118 -3.71 -12.49 14.72
N MET A 119 -4.53 -11.83 13.94
CA MET A 119 -4.20 -10.62 13.20
C MET A 119 -4.99 -9.45 13.75
N GLU A 120 -4.47 -8.25 13.56
CA GLU A 120 -5.18 -7.00 13.76
C GLU A 120 -5.10 -6.13 12.51
N THR A 121 -6.10 -5.29 12.33
CA THR A 121 -6.11 -4.20 11.38
C THR A 121 -6.43 -2.90 12.11
N GLU A 122 -5.72 -1.83 11.79
CA GLU A 122 -5.99 -0.48 12.29
C GLU A 122 -5.89 0.47 11.11
N LEU A 123 -7.02 1.08 10.77
CA LEU A 123 -7.17 2.02 9.69
C LEU A 123 -7.43 3.41 10.27
N VAL A 124 -6.47 4.29 10.04
CA VAL A 124 -6.50 5.68 10.47
C VAL A 124 -6.57 6.51 9.20
N ILE A 125 -7.75 6.99 8.83
CA ILE A 125 -7.91 7.86 7.66
C ILE A 125 -7.80 9.31 8.12
N ARG A 126 -6.88 10.06 7.51
CA ARG A 126 -6.71 11.50 7.74
C ARG A 126 -6.37 12.19 6.43
N PHE A 127 -7.34 12.90 5.86
CA PHE A 127 -7.11 13.70 4.65
C PHE A 127 -6.25 14.93 4.96
N ASP A 128 -5.85 15.65 3.91
CA ASP A 128 -5.11 16.92 4.02
C ASP A 128 -3.82 16.78 4.85
N TYR A 129 -3.03 15.74 4.56
CA TYR A 129 -1.75 15.45 5.22
C TYR A 129 -1.87 15.18 6.72
N GLY A 130 -2.92 14.49 7.15
CA GLY A 130 -3.07 14.08 8.54
C GLY A 130 -3.99 14.97 9.38
N VAL A 131 -4.58 16.01 8.79
CA VAL A 131 -5.38 17.02 9.50
C VAL A 131 -6.85 16.64 9.58
N THR A 132 -7.44 16.27 8.46
CA THR A 132 -8.90 16.17 8.34
C THR A 132 -9.39 14.77 8.68
N ILE A 133 -10.15 14.66 9.77
CA ILE A 133 -10.81 13.42 10.18
C ILE A 133 -12.12 13.27 9.38
N PRO A 134 -12.30 12.20 8.59
CA PRO A 134 -13.52 12.02 7.82
C PRO A 134 -14.69 11.57 8.69
N TRP A 135 -15.89 11.84 8.18
CA TRP A 135 -17.10 11.19 8.68
C TRP A 135 -17.15 9.75 8.18
N VAL A 136 -17.20 8.79 9.11
CA VAL A 136 -17.20 7.34 8.79
C VAL A 136 -18.60 6.77 8.95
N ASN A 137 -19.13 6.20 7.87
CA ASN A 137 -20.42 5.52 7.83
C ASN A 137 -20.23 4.03 7.59
N ARG A 138 -20.97 3.21 8.33
CA ARG A 138 -21.16 1.80 7.97
C ARG A 138 -22.29 1.70 6.96
N ILE A 139 -21.98 1.17 5.78
CA ILE A 139 -22.97 0.95 4.72
C ILE A 139 -23.66 -0.39 4.92
N ASP A 140 -22.88 -1.43 5.22
CA ASP A 140 -23.35 -2.78 5.49
C ASP A 140 -22.36 -3.53 6.42
N SER A 141 -22.52 -4.84 6.59
CA SER A 141 -21.66 -5.65 7.47
C SER A 141 -20.20 -5.76 7.00
N LYS A 142 -19.91 -5.47 5.73
CA LYS A 142 -18.59 -5.62 5.09
C LYS A 142 -18.03 -4.30 4.55
N THR A 143 -18.85 -3.25 4.48
CA THR A 143 -18.51 -1.99 3.81
C THR A 143 -18.60 -0.81 4.76
N ILE A 144 -17.50 -0.04 4.85
CA ILE A 144 -17.49 1.29 5.46
C ILE A 144 -17.08 2.35 4.43
N SER A 145 -17.67 3.53 4.52
CA SER A 145 -17.25 4.72 3.75
C SER A 145 -16.73 5.80 4.69
N ALA A 146 -15.75 6.56 4.23
CA ALA A 146 -15.13 7.65 4.95
C ALA A 146 -15.08 8.88 4.04
N VAL A 147 -15.83 9.93 4.37
CA VAL A 147 -16.01 11.11 3.53
C VAL A 147 -15.46 12.36 4.23
N ALA A 148 -14.68 13.15 3.50
CA ALA A 148 -14.26 14.49 3.90
C ALA A 148 -14.19 15.41 2.67
N GLY A 149 -15.07 16.42 2.64
CA GLY A 149 -15.19 17.33 1.50
C GLY A 149 -15.42 16.56 0.18
N PRO A 150 -14.60 16.77 -0.86
CA PRO A 150 -14.75 16.09 -2.14
C PRO A 150 -14.25 14.63 -2.13
N ASN A 151 -13.62 14.17 -1.04
CA ASN A 151 -12.94 12.88 -1.01
C ASN A 151 -13.80 11.81 -0.33
N MET A 152 -13.89 10.63 -0.96
CA MET A 152 -14.44 9.43 -0.35
C MET A 152 -13.46 8.26 -0.47
N LEU A 153 -13.22 7.60 0.67
CA LEU A 153 -12.59 6.28 0.72
C LEU A 153 -13.64 5.25 1.12
N CYS A 154 -13.69 4.12 0.41
CA CYS A 154 -14.54 2.99 0.70
C CYS A 154 -13.69 1.77 1.03
N VAL A 155 -13.98 1.11 2.15
CA VAL A 155 -13.27 -0.09 2.59
C VAL A 155 -14.23 -1.27 2.58
N ARG A 156 -13.83 -2.36 1.94
CA ARG A 156 -14.57 -3.62 1.90
C ARG A 156 -13.74 -4.77 2.42
N THR A 157 -14.30 -5.52 3.37
CA THR A 157 -13.67 -6.71 3.93
C THR A 157 -14.72 -7.59 4.61
N PRO A 158 -14.57 -8.94 4.65
CA PRO A 158 -15.44 -9.78 5.46
C PRO A 158 -15.20 -9.67 6.97
N VAL A 159 -14.19 -8.92 7.41
CA VAL A 159 -13.87 -8.72 8.84
C VAL A 159 -14.74 -7.60 9.43
N ASP A 160 -15.35 -7.84 10.59
CA ASP A 160 -16.12 -6.83 11.33
C ASP A 160 -15.20 -5.73 11.87
N ILE A 161 -15.08 -4.63 11.12
CA ILE A 161 -14.35 -3.42 11.51
C ILE A 161 -15.21 -2.57 12.44
N ARG A 162 -14.66 -2.09 13.55
CA ARG A 162 -15.34 -1.24 14.54
C ARG A 162 -14.64 0.11 14.68
N GLY A 163 -15.41 1.15 14.97
CA GLY A 163 -14.86 2.46 15.31
C GLY A 163 -14.30 2.46 16.73
N GLU A 164 -13.06 2.88 16.91
CA GLU A 164 -12.38 3.05 18.19
C GLU A 164 -11.56 4.35 18.16
N ASN A 165 -11.87 5.33 19.03
CA ASN A 165 -11.10 6.58 19.18
C ASN A 165 -10.83 7.38 17.88
N MET A 166 -11.78 7.46 16.94
CA MET A 166 -11.58 8.07 15.61
C MET A 166 -10.65 7.27 14.67
N HIS A 167 -10.55 5.96 14.90
CA HIS A 167 -9.89 4.97 14.04
C HIS A 167 -10.86 3.81 13.78
N SER A 168 -10.61 3.05 12.71
CA SER A 168 -11.35 1.84 12.38
C SER A 168 -10.45 0.63 12.66
N ALA A 169 -10.86 -0.27 13.54
CA ALA A 169 -10.03 -1.38 14.00
C ALA A 169 -10.78 -2.72 13.98
N ALA A 170 -10.03 -3.81 13.82
CA ALA A 170 -10.57 -5.16 14.03
C ALA A 170 -9.47 -6.13 14.48
N ARG A 171 -9.89 -7.21 15.14
CA ARG A 171 -9.07 -8.40 15.36
C ARG A 171 -9.73 -9.60 14.72
N PHE A 172 -8.93 -10.44 14.09
CA PHE A 172 -9.41 -11.64 13.41
C PHE A 172 -8.36 -12.74 13.49
N THR A 173 -8.73 -13.96 13.13
CA THR A 173 -7.79 -15.09 13.04
C THR A 173 -7.77 -15.60 11.63
N VAL A 174 -6.59 -15.82 11.08
CA VAL A 174 -6.40 -16.49 9.80
C VAL A 174 -5.76 -17.86 10.05
N ARG A 175 -6.37 -18.91 9.49
CA ARG A 175 -5.89 -20.30 9.54
C ARG A 175 -5.27 -20.71 8.22
N LYS A 176 -4.49 -21.79 8.24
CA LYS A 176 -3.93 -22.39 7.03
C LYS A 176 -5.00 -22.56 5.94
N GLY A 177 -4.75 -22.00 4.76
CA GLY A 177 -5.63 -22.06 3.59
C GLY A 177 -6.69 -20.95 3.53
N GLU A 178 -6.93 -20.20 4.60
CA GLU A 178 -7.85 -19.06 4.58
C GLU A 178 -7.20 -17.86 3.89
N ARG A 179 -8.00 -17.13 3.11
CA ARG A 179 -7.66 -15.85 2.47
C ARG A 179 -8.71 -14.82 2.87
N ILE A 180 -8.25 -13.67 3.38
CA ILE A 180 -9.13 -12.60 3.88
C ILE A 180 -8.74 -11.31 3.15
N PRO A 181 -9.56 -10.83 2.20
CA PRO A 181 -9.27 -9.62 1.46
C PRO A 181 -9.69 -8.36 2.21
N PHE A 182 -8.95 -7.29 1.97
CA PHE A 182 -9.31 -5.92 2.31
C PHE A 182 -9.08 -5.06 1.08
N VAL A 183 -10.10 -4.32 0.66
CA VAL A 183 -10.04 -3.42 -0.49
C VAL A 183 -10.34 -2.01 -0.01
N LEU A 184 -9.43 -1.08 -0.28
CA LEU A 184 -9.62 0.36 -0.07
C LEU A 184 -9.71 1.02 -1.45
N SER A 185 -10.81 1.68 -1.76
CA SER A 185 -11.04 2.36 -3.04
C SER A 185 -11.35 3.84 -2.84
N TYR A 186 -10.80 4.69 -3.69
CA TYR A 186 -11.08 6.12 -3.73
C TYR A 186 -12.10 6.45 -4.82
N ARG A 187 -12.99 7.39 -4.53
CA ARG A 187 -13.79 8.12 -5.53
C ARG A 187 -14.12 9.50 -4.99
N GLU A 188 -14.51 10.44 -5.85
CA GLU A 188 -15.06 11.71 -5.39
C GLU A 188 -16.40 11.48 -4.67
N SER A 189 -16.63 12.22 -3.58
CA SER A 189 -17.70 11.96 -2.63
C SER A 189 -19.11 12.21 -3.15
N HIS A 190 -19.25 12.93 -4.26
CA HIS A 190 -20.54 13.22 -4.88
C HIS A 190 -21.00 12.12 -5.85
N TYR A 191 -20.16 11.13 -6.14
CA TYR A 191 -20.54 9.94 -6.90
C TYR A 191 -21.01 8.79 -6.00
N GLN A 192 -21.63 7.79 -6.61
CA GLN A 192 -21.98 6.53 -5.94
C GLN A 192 -20.72 5.81 -5.43
N LEU A 193 -20.88 4.87 -4.50
CA LEU A 193 -19.79 4.07 -3.96
C LEU A 193 -18.94 3.42 -5.08
N PRO A 194 -17.60 3.30 -4.90
CA PRO A 194 -16.73 2.56 -5.80
C PRO A 194 -17.24 1.16 -6.09
N ASP A 195 -16.99 0.66 -7.30
CA ASP A 195 -17.41 -0.68 -7.69
C ASP A 195 -16.73 -1.74 -6.81
N VAL A 196 -17.34 -2.92 -6.72
CA VAL A 196 -16.76 -4.03 -5.96
C VAL A 196 -15.60 -4.62 -6.75
N ILE A 197 -14.45 -4.75 -6.10
CA ILE A 197 -13.26 -5.41 -6.65
C ILE A 197 -13.17 -6.80 -6.04
N ASP A 198 -13.16 -7.82 -6.88
CA ASP A 198 -12.73 -9.17 -6.48
C ASP A 198 -11.20 -9.17 -6.34
N ALA A 199 -10.74 -9.45 -5.12
CA ALA A 199 -9.34 -9.32 -4.77
C ALA A 199 -8.44 -10.35 -5.47
N ASP A 200 -8.95 -11.55 -5.72
CA ASP A 200 -8.16 -12.61 -6.36
C ASP A 200 -8.09 -12.36 -7.88
N ILE A 201 -9.19 -11.96 -8.51
CA ILE A 201 -9.18 -11.53 -9.93
C ILE A 201 -8.26 -10.32 -10.13
N ALA A 202 -8.34 -9.32 -9.24
CA ALA A 202 -7.48 -8.14 -9.33
C ALA A 202 -5.99 -8.48 -9.15
N LEU A 203 -5.67 -9.49 -8.34
CA LEU A 203 -4.30 -9.97 -8.15
C LEU A 203 -3.76 -10.59 -9.45
N GLU A 204 -4.52 -11.47 -10.10
CA GLU A 204 -4.15 -12.09 -11.38
C GLU A 204 -3.95 -11.03 -12.48
N GLN A 205 -4.84 -10.02 -12.53
CA GLN A 205 -4.72 -8.91 -13.48
C GLN A 205 -3.45 -8.07 -13.22
N ALA A 206 -3.15 -7.77 -11.96
CA ALA A 206 -1.94 -7.04 -11.60
C ALA A 206 -0.67 -7.83 -11.96
N GLU A 207 -0.64 -9.14 -11.69
CA GLU A 207 0.47 -10.02 -12.09
C GLU A 207 0.68 -9.99 -13.60
N LYS A 208 -0.41 -10.17 -14.36
CA LYS A 208 -0.37 -10.15 -15.82
C LYS A 208 0.15 -8.82 -16.36
N TYR A 209 -0.33 -7.70 -15.85
CA TYR A 209 0.10 -6.38 -16.31
C TYR A 209 1.61 -6.18 -16.14
N TRP A 210 2.15 -6.48 -14.96
CA TRP A 210 3.58 -6.30 -14.71
C TRP A 210 4.43 -7.27 -15.54
N ALA A 211 3.98 -8.53 -15.66
CA ALA A 211 4.64 -9.54 -16.49
C ALA A 211 4.64 -9.13 -17.98
N ASP A 212 3.53 -8.65 -18.50
CA ASP A 212 3.40 -8.18 -19.88
C ASP A 212 4.34 -6.98 -20.13
N TRP A 213 4.34 -6.01 -19.21
CA TRP A 213 5.19 -4.82 -19.34
C TRP A 213 6.67 -5.16 -19.32
N ILE A 214 7.13 -5.91 -18.31
CA ILE A 214 8.56 -6.28 -18.20
C ILE A 214 8.98 -7.30 -19.26
N GLY A 215 8.05 -8.10 -19.78
CA GLY A 215 8.27 -9.05 -20.86
C GLY A 215 8.70 -8.38 -22.18
N THR A 216 8.43 -7.08 -22.35
CA THR A 216 8.95 -6.29 -23.48
C THR A 216 10.46 -6.04 -23.39
N CYS A 217 11.06 -6.11 -22.20
CA CYS A 217 12.47 -5.87 -21.96
C CYS A 217 13.32 -7.12 -22.20
N ARG A 218 14.18 -7.10 -23.23
CA ARG A 218 15.14 -8.19 -23.55
C ARG A 218 16.42 -8.12 -22.72
N LEU A 219 16.29 -8.14 -21.39
CA LEU A 219 17.44 -8.06 -20.48
C LEU A 219 18.09 -9.43 -20.23
N LYS A 220 19.40 -9.51 -20.40
CA LYS A 220 20.24 -10.69 -20.09
C LYS A 220 21.42 -10.29 -19.20
N GLY A 221 22.00 -11.25 -18.50
CA GLY A 221 23.22 -11.08 -17.72
C GLY A 221 23.01 -11.07 -16.21
N LYS A 222 24.13 -10.97 -15.47
CA LYS A 222 24.18 -11.19 -14.02
C LYS A 222 23.38 -10.19 -13.17
N TRP A 223 23.08 -9.00 -13.71
CA TRP A 223 22.37 -7.92 -13.01
C TRP A 223 20.90 -7.80 -13.41
N ARG A 224 20.35 -8.79 -14.12
CA ARG A 224 18.98 -8.73 -14.63
C ARG A 224 17.98 -8.42 -13.52
N SER A 225 18.08 -9.08 -12.37
CA SER A 225 17.17 -8.92 -11.24
C SER A 225 17.11 -7.49 -10.71
N GLU A 226 18.26 -6.86 -10.56
CA GLU A 226 18.43 -5.51 -10.04
C GLU A 226 17.92 -4.48 -11.04
N ILE A 227 18.22 -4.68 -12.32
CA ILE A 227 17.73 -3.81 -13.40
C ILE A 227 16.21 -3.91 -13.50
N VAL A 228 15.65 -5.12 -13.54
CA VAL A 228 14.19 -5.32 -13.59
C VAL A 228 13.49 -4.66 -12.39
N ARG A 229 14.04 -4.82 -11.18
CA ARG A 229 13.48 -4.18 -9.98
C ARG A 229 13.49 -2.64 -10.09
N SER A 230 14.57 -2.08 -10.62
CA SER A 230 14.71 -0.64 -10.84
C SER A 230 13.71 -0.14 -11.89
N LEU A 231 13.58 -0.85 -13.01
CA LEU A 231 12.63 -0.53 -14.08
C LEU A 231 11.18 -0.57 -13.61
N LEU A 232 10.79 -1.59 -12.85
CA LEU A 232 9.44 -1.68 -12.26
C LEU A 232 9.16 -0.50 -11.32
N THR A 233 10.16 -0.14 -10.50
CA THR A 233 10.06 1.02 -9.60
C THR A 233 9.88 2.31 -10.40
N LEU A 234 10.73 2.57 -11.40
CA LEU A 234 10.62 3.75 -12.27
C LEU A 234 9.30 3.79 -13.04
N LYS A 235 8.83 2.63 -13.53
CA LYS A 235 7.54 2.53 -14.21
C LYS A 235 6.40 2.93 -13.29
N SER A 236 6.43 2.55 -12.02
CA SER A 236 5.41 2.96 -11.06
C SER A 236 5.36 4.45 -10.77
N LEU A 237 6.45 5.18 -11.03
CA LEU A 237 6.50 6.65 -10.92
C LEU A 237 5.98 7.36 -12.17
N SER A 238 5.67 6.62 -13.23
CA SER A 238 5.11 7.17 -14.46
C SER A 238 3.61 7.36 -14.31
N TYR A 239 3.13 8.59 -14.34
CA TYR A 239 1.72 8.93 -14.32
C TYR A 239 1.08 8.56 -15.66
N GLN A 240 0.41 7.41 -15.70
CA GLN A 240 -0.16 6.79 -16.91
C GLN A 240 -1.02 7.75 -17.75
N PRO A 241 -1.85 8.63 -17.17
CA PRO A 241 -2.73 9.48 -17.98
C PRO A 241 -2.01 10.49 -18.87
N THR A 242 -0.83 10.98 -18.48
CA THR A 242 -0.10 12.02 -19.25
C THR A 242 1.34 11.65 -19.60
N GLY A 243 1.89 10.58 -19.00
CA GLY A 243 3.29 10.19 -19.13
C GLY A 243 4.26 10.99 -18.25
N GLY A 244 3.78 11.92 -17.41
CA GLY A 244 4.65 12.63 -16.47
C GLY A 244 5.30 11.68 -15.47
N ILE A 245 6.59 11.87 -15.15
CA ILE A 245 7.33 10.99 -14.25
C ILE A 245 7.68 11.77 -13.00
N VAL A 246 7.18 11.31 -11.84
CA VAL A 246 7.48 11.96 -10.55
C VAL A 246 8.88 11.57 -10.09
N ALA A 247 9.59 12.48 -9.43
CA ALA A 247 10.94 12.20 -8.94
C ALA A 247 10.94 11.18 -7.78
N ALA A 248 9.92 11.21 -6.91
CA ALA A 248 9.65 10.21 -5.89
C ALA A 248 8.17 10.24 -5.47
N VAL A 249 7.72 9.23 -4.73
CA VAL A 249 6.31 9.13 -4.27
C VAL A 249 6.00 9.97 -3.03
N THR A 250 6.98 10.73 -2.53
CA THR A 250 6.94 11.42 -1.23
C THR A 250 7.33 12.89 -1.35
N THR A 251 6.95 13.67 -0.34
CA THR A 251 7.39 15.06 -0.16
C THR A 251 8.13 15.21 1.17
N SER A 252 8.88 16.30 1.34
CA SER A 252 9.40 16.77 2.64
C SER A 252 10.44 15.87 3.33
N LEU A 253 10.75 14.71 2.78
CA LEU A 253 11.88 13.89 3.21
C LEU A 253 13.18 14.53 2.70
N PRO A 254 14.18 14.78 3.57
CA PRO A 254 15.38 15.46 3.15
C PRO A 254 16.30 14.52 2.35
N GLU A 255 16.91 15.02 1.27
CA GLU A 255 17.93 14.27 0.49
C GLU A 255 19.09 13.78 1.36
N GLN A 256 19.42 14.55 2.40
CA GLN A 256 20.47 14.27 3.37
C GLN A 256 19.93 14.55 4.77
N ILE A 257 20.19 13.66 5.73
CA ILE A 257 19.81 13.86 7.14
C ILE A 257 20.38 15.19 7.65
N GLY A 258 19.51 16.08 8.12
CA GLY A 258 19.87 17.42 8.59
C GLY A 258 20.04 18.48 7.48
N GLY A 259 19.84 18.11 6.21
CA GLY A 259 19.90 19.03 5.07
C GLY A 259 18.60 19.81 4.85
N SER A 260 18.67 20.87 4.04
CA SER A 260 17.54 21.76 3.71
C SER A 260 16.72 21.35 2.49
N ARG A 261 17.15 20.31 1.74
CA ARG A 261 16.48 19.86 0.52
C ARG A 261 15.35 18.89 0.85
N ASN A 262 14.23 19.43 1.30
CA ASN A 262 13.01 18.74 1.69
C ASN A 262 11.84 19.06 0.72
N TRP A 263 12.14 19.04 -0.58
CA TRP A 263 11.18 19.41 -1.63
C TRP A 263 10.01 18.43 -1.75
N ASP A 264 9.01 18.82 -2.53
CA ASP A 264 7.99 17.91 -3.00
C ASP A 264 8.45 17.18 -4.26
N TYR A 265 8.86 15.93 -4.11
CA TYR A 265 9.34 15.09 -5.21
C TYR A 265 8.20 14.39 -5.96
N ARG A 266 6.94 14.59 -5.56
CA ARG A 266 5.75 14.03 -6.23
C ARG A 266 5.40 14.76 -7.53
N TYR A 267 6.17 15.78 -7.89
CA TYR A 267 6.04 16.50 -9.15
C TYR A 267 7.04 16.01 -10.18
N CYS A 268 6.73 16.29 -11.45
CA CYS A 268 7.61 16.00 -12.57
C CYS A 268 8.72 17.04 -12.67
N TRP A 269 9.97 16.62 -12.45
CA TRP A 269 11.15 17.45 -12.66
C TRP A 269 11.79 17.03 -13.97
N LEU A 270 12.04 18.00 -14.88
CA LEU A 270 12.55 17.71 -16.22
C LEU A 270 13.80 16.83 -16.20
N ARG A 271 14.76 17.16 -15.32
CA ARG A 271 16.02 16.41 -15.15
C ARG A 271 15.76 14.94 -14.79
N ASP A 272 14.95 14.70 -13.76
CA ASP A 272 14.66 13.38 -13.21
C ASP A 272 13.84 12.53 -14.20
N ALA A 273 12.88 13.14 -14.90
CA ALA A 273 12.13 12.51 -15.98
C ALA A 273 13.04 12.14 -17.17
N THR A 274 13.98 13.01 -17.57
CA THR A 274 14.94 12.71 -18.64
C THR A 274 15.80 11.48 -18.29
N PHE A 275 16.33 11.38 -17.08
CA PHE A 275 17.12 10.21 -16.68
C PHE A 275 16.29 8.92 -16.66
N THR A 276 15.03 9.01 -16.22
CA THR A 276 14.12 7.86 -16.24
C THR A 276 13.83 7.39 -17.67
N LEU A 277 13.59 8.33 -18.59
CA LEU A 277 13.38 8.01 -20.00
C LEU A 277 14.61 7.38 -20.64
N LEU A 278 15.81 7.89 -20.34
CA LEU A 278 17.07 7.27 -20.82
C LEU A 278 17.24 5.83 -20.31
N ALA A 279 16.72 5.50 -19.14
CA ALA A 279 16.74 4.12 -18.63
C ALA A 279 15.72 3.19 -19.31
N PHE A 280 14.68 3.74 -19.96
CA PHE A 280 13.67 2.97 -20.68
C PHE A 280 14.00 2.72 -22.16
N LEU A 281 14.92 3.50 -22.73
CA LEU A 281 15.42 3.38 -24.10
C LEU A 281 16.50 2.29 -24.21
#